data_AF-A0A067QEF7-F1
#
_entry.id   AF-A0A067QEF7-F1
#
_cell.length_a   1.000
_cell.length_b   1.000
_cell.length_c   1.000
_cell.angle_alpha   90.00
_cell.angle_beta   90.00
_cell.angle_gamma   90.00
#
_symmetry.space_group_name_H-M   'P 1'
#
loop_
_entity.id
_entity.type
_entity.pdbx_description
1 polymer ?
#
loop_
_entity_poly.entity_id
_entity_poly.type
_entity_poly.pdbx_seq_one_letter_code
_entity_poly.pdbx_strand_id
1 'polypeptide(L)'
;MSNPANPWASKKPLPNSHFLNPVPQHLRALVLDYLFHNCYTNTAKAFARDSAVRQLDADGDEVMLPAVELEATQCSLSEESLRLVELRQDVRTHILSGRIDEAITLLNDHFPAVLCQDGETLSQDRTPSPASGSFLYVRSLQPIHLFLNLRVQAFIEAIRTVPLPYPHPCTTTSSESSPPPNRDPEEHKFHLIQLARKLVALAKSLPNPVDRQSYDEELNCVIGLLGYPIPEESSVANYLSQKRREAVADQINSAILLRTGHRSVSQIELCTRYNSVIWSFLHDLHIRLPPVESRPPGVRIPLAGSSGGDKQPTSIAHGSEPESIESPPPFDLNKFLSS
;
A
#
# COMPACT_ATOMS: atom_id res chain seq x y z
N MET A 1 -2.03 -45.96 37.49
CA MET A 1 -0.99 -45.22 36.74
C MET A 1 -1.72 -44.34 35.74
N SER A 2 -1.96 -43.09 36.12
CA SER A 2 -2.78 -42.14 35.36
C SER A 2 -1.86 -41.29 34.49
N ASN A 3 -2.12 -41.27 33.19
CA ASN A 3 -1.37 -40.52 32.19
C ASN A 3 -1.63 -39.00 32.38
N PRO A 4 -0.62 -38.12 32.46
CA PRO A 4 -0.86 -36.69 32.64
C PRO A 4 -1.43 -36.07 31.37
N ALA A 5 -2.57 -35.37 31.53
CA ALA A 5 -3.26 -34.66 30.47
C ALA A 5 -2.36 -33.58 29.84
N ASN A 6 -2.32 -33.56 28.50
CA ASN A 6 -1.58 -32.58 27.72
C ASN A 6 -2.17 -31.16 27.93
N PRO A 7 -1.40 -30.19 28.45
CA PRO A 7 -1.88 -28.84 28.74
C PRO A 7 -2.21 -28.02 27.47
N TRP A 8 -1.88 -28.54 26.28
CA TRP A 8 -2.24 -27.92 25.00
C TRP A 8 -3.61 -28.36 24.45
N ALA A 9 -4.35 -29.23 25.16
CA ALA A 9 -5.71 -29.62 24.80
C ALA A 9 -6.74 -28.51 25.13
N SER A 10 -6.48 -27.28 24.70
CA SER A 10 -7.46 -26.21 24.76
C SER A 10 -8.48 -26.39 23.65
N LYS A 11 -9.69 -26.84 23.99
CA LYS A 11 -10.90 -26.81 23.15
C LYS A 11 -11.42 -25.37 22.92
N LYS A 12 -10.52 -24.40 22.75
CA LYS A 12 -10.88 -23.07 22.27
C LYS A 12 -10.54 -23.04 20.79
N PRO A 13 -11.50 -22.66 19.91
CA PRO A 13 -11.17 -22.49 18.51
C PRO A 13 -9.99 -21.52 18.42
N LEU A 14 -8.95 -21.92 17.68
CA LEU A 14 -7.81 -21.05 17.40
C LEU A 14 -8.34 -19.70 16.89
N PRO A 15 -7.71 -18.57 17.24
CA PRO A 15 -8.18 -17.24 16.85
C PRO A 15 -8.35 -17.06 15.32
N ASN A 16 -7.78 -17.96 14.53
CA ASN A 16 -7.84 -17.99 13.06
C ASN A 16 -8.58 -19.22 12.50
N SER A 17 -9.35 -19.94 13.32
CA SER A 17 -10.08 -21.15 12.90
C SER A 17 -11.05 -20.93 11.74
N HIS A 18 -11.59 -19.71 11.59
CA HIS A 18 -12.43 -19.31 10.47
C HIS A 18 -11.69 -19.23 9.12
N PHE A 19 -10.35 -19.15 9.12
CA PHE A 19 -9.53 -19.24 7.92
C PHE A 19 -9.17 -20.68 7.53
N LEU A 20 -9.35 -21.65 8.43
CA LEU A 20 -9.12 -23.07 8.11
C LEU A 20 -10.25 -23.63 7.23
N ASN A 21 -11.43 -23.02 7.29
CA ASN A 21 -12.57 -23.27 6.39
C ASN A 21 -13.11 -21.92 5.89
N PRO A 22 -12.44 -21.28 4.89
CA PRO A 22 -12.85 -19.97 4.43
C PRO A 22 -14.23 -20.06 3.75
N VAL A 23 -15.25 -19.50 4.38
CA VAL A 23 -16.55 -19.26 3.74
C VAL A 23 -16.33 -18.24 2.61
N PRO A 24 -16.92 -18.41 1.42
CA PRO A 24 -16.76 -17.47 0.30
C PRO A 24 -17.00 -15.99 0.67
N GLN A 25 -17.89 -15.74 1.64
CA GLN A 25 -18.16 -14.42 2.19
C GLN A 25 -16.94 -13.78 2.86
N HIS A 26 -16.15 -14.53 3.63
CA HIS A 26 -14.93 -14.02 4.26
C HIS A 26 -13.88 -13.61 3.22
N LEU A 27 -13.73 -14.37 2.13
CA LEU A 27 -12.81 -14.02 1.05
C LEU A 27 -13.25 -12.74 0.32
N ARG A 28 -14.54 -12.58 0.08
CA ARG A 28 -15.10 -11.35 -0.51
C ARG A 28 -14.86 -10.13 0.38
N ALA A 29 -15.03 -10.27 1.70
CA ALA A 29 -14.75 -9.21 2.65
C ALA A 29 -13.27 -8.79 2.63
N LEU A 30 -12.33 -9.73 2.52
CA LEU A 30 -10.89 -9.43 2.39
C LEU A 30 -10.57 -8.66 1.11
N VAL A 31 -11.21 -9.02 -0.01
CA VAL A 31 -11.03 -8.30 -1.29
C VAL A 31 -11.61 -6.90 -1.19
N LEU A 32 -12.83 -6.74 -0.64
CA LEU A 32 -13.44 -5.42 -0.42
C LEU A 32 -12.57 -4.55 0.50
N ASP A 33 -12.06 -5.10 1.60
CA ASP A 33 -11.12 -4.41 2.50
C ASP A 33 -9.92 -3.86 1.72
N TYR A 34 -9.29 -4.68 0.87
CA TYR A 34 -8.17 -4.24 0.03
C TYR A 34 -8.54 -3.15 -0.96
N LEU A 35 -9.66 -3.29 -1.67
CA LEU A 35 -10.13 -2.31 -2.64
C LEU A 35 -10.44 -0.97 -1.98
N PHE A 36 -11.03 -0.99 -0.78
CA PHE A 36 -11.27 0.22 0.01
C PHE A 36 -9.98 0.85 0.52
N HIS A 37 -9.04 0.07 1.03
CA HIS A 37 -7.75 0.60 1.49
C HIS A 37 -7.03 1.35 0.36
N ASN A 38 -7.06 0.83 -0.87
CA ASN A 38 -6.38 1.39 -2.04
C ASN A 38 -7.21 2.37 -2.89
N CYS A 39 -8.39 2.78 -2.42
CA CYS A 39 -9.27 3.73 -3.12
C CYS A 39 -9.75 3.26 -4.51
N TYR A 40 -9.86 1.95 -4.73
CA TYR A 40 -10.43 1.38 -5.95
C TYR A 40 -11.97 1.40 -5.90
N THR A 41 -12.55 2.60 -5.80
CA THR A 41 -13.99 2.83 -5.58
C THR A 41 -14.88 2.15 -6.61
N ASN A 42 -14.62 2.36 -7.89
CA ASN A 42 -15.44 1.82 -8.99
C ASN A 42 -15.41 0.29 -8.99
N THR A 43 -14.22 -0.29 -8.80
CA THR A 43 -14.03 -1.74 -8.69
C THR A 43 -14.70 -2.28 -7.44
N ALA A 44 -14.58 -1.62 -6.29
CA ALA A 44 -15.25 -2.00 -5.05
C ALA A 44 -16.78 -1.98 -5.22
N LYS A 45 -17.35 -0.93 -5.82
CA LYS A 45 -18.78 -0.81 -6.11
C LYS A 45 -19.28 -1.89 -7.08
N ALA A 46 -18.49 -2.23 -8.09
CA ALA A 46 -18.83 -3.29 -9.03
C ALA A 46 -18.76 -4.67 -8.36
N PHE A 47 -17.67 -4.94 -7.64
CA PHE A 47 -17.44 -6.19 -6.92
C PHE A 47 -18.48 -6.43 -5.81
N ALA A 48 -18.87 -5.37 -5.08
CA ALA A 48 -19.93 -5.40 -4.08
C ALA A 48 -21.29 -5.78 -4.68
N ARG A 49 -21.65 -5.18 -5.82
CA ARG A 49 -22.90 -5.49 -6.53
C ARG A 49 -22.93 -6.93 -7.02
N ASP A 50 -21.84 -7.41 -7.60
CA ASP A 50 -21.74 -8.80 -8.07
C ASP A 50 -21.81 -9.81 -6.90
N SER A 51 -21.16 -9.48 -5.78
CA SER A 51 -21.17 -10.29 -4.56
C SER A 51 -22.54 -10.41 -3.90
N ALA A 52 -23.41 -9.40 -4.05
CA ALA A 52 -24.77 -9.40 -3.51
C ALA A 52 -25.73 -10.29 -4.30
N VAL A 53 -25.41 -10.62 -5.56
CA VAL A 53 -26.41 -11.15 -6.50
C VAL A 53 -26.57 -12.67 -6.45
N ARG A 54 -25.66 -13.48 -5.87
CA ARG A 54 -25.83 -14.96 -5.88
C ARG A 54 -25.20 -15.68 -4.69
N GLN A 55 -25.99 -15.98 -3.68
CA GLN A 55 -25.79 -17.19 -2.87
C GLN A 55 -26.86 -18.18 -3.29
N LEU A 56 -26.52 -19.03 -4.25
CA LEU A 56 -27.37 -20.15 -4.65
C LEU A 56 -26.96 -21.36 -3.80
N ASP A 57 -27.93 -22.11 -3.27
CA ASP A 57 -27.63 -23.37 -2.62
C ASP A 57 -27.24 -24.46 -3.65
N ALA A 58 -26.97 -25.67 -3.16
CA ALA A 58 -26.59 -26.80 -4.02
C ALA A 58 -27.69 -27.20 -5.03
N ASP A 59 -28.93 -26.79 -4.78
CA ASP A 59 -30.11 -27.06 -5.61
C ASP A 59 -30.41 -25.90 -6.59
N GLY A 60 -29.69 -24.78 -6.47
CA GLY A 60 -29.81 -23.63 -7.36
C GLY A 60 -30.86 -22.61 -6.91
N ASP A 61 -31.37 -22.73 -5.67
CA ASP A 61 -32.34 -21.80 -5.11
C ASP A 61 -31.64 -20.61 -4.44
N GLU A 62 -32.28 -19.44 -4.51
CA GLU A 62 -31.78 -18.22 -3.88
C GLU A 62 -31.81 -18.35 -2.35
N VAL A 63 -30.62 -18.41 -1.73
CA VAL A 63 -30.50 -18.36 -0.27
C VAL A 63 -30.83 -16.94 0.19
N MET A 64 -32.07 -16.71 0.63
CA MET A 64 -32.39 -15.54 1.46
C MET A 64 -31.65 -15.67 2.78
N LEU A 65 -30.52 -14.99 2.90
CA LEU A 65 -29.85 -14.86 4.20
C LEU A 65 -30.74 -14.06 5.17
N PRO A 66 -30.83 -14.47 6.45
CA PRO A 66 -31.54 -13.70 7.45
C PRO A 66 -30.90 -12.31 7.59
N ALA A 67 -31.73 -11.28 7.79
CA ALA A 67 -31.35 -9.87 7.84
C ALA A 67 -30.16 -9.56 8.78
N VAL A 68 -29.90 -10.40 9.77
CA VAL A 68 -28.82 -10.25 10.77
C VAL A 68 -27.43 -10.56 10.21
N GLU A 69 -27.29 -11.47 9.23
CA GLU A 69 -26.00 -11.76 8.58
C GLU A 69 -25.68 -10.78 7.44
N LEU A 70 -26.74 -10.18 6.87
CA LEU A 70 -26.60 -9.02 6.00
C LEU A 70 -25.99 -7.84 6.75
N GLU A 71 -26.30 -7.60 8.03
CA GLU A 71 -25.71 -6.50 8.81
C GLU A 71 -24.19 -6.63 9.02
N ALA A 72 -23.67 -7.84 9.24
CA ALA A 72 -22.23 -8.09 9.33
C ALA A 72 -21.48 -7.84 8.01
N THR A 73 -22.20 -7.99 6.88
CA THR A 73 -21.67 -7.75 5.52
C THR A 73 -21.92 -6.30 5.06
N GLN A 74 -22.99 -5.66 5.54
CA GLN A 74 -23.36 -4.25 5.37
C GLN A 74 -22.42 -3.30 6.14
N CYS A 75 -21.63 -3.81 7.09
CA CYS A 75 -20.56 -3.05 7.72
C CYS A 75 -19.49 -2.55 6.72
N SER A 76 -19.47 -3.05 5.47
CA SER A 76 -18.53 -2.63 4.42
C SER A 76 -19.03 -1.55 3.45
N LEU A 77 -20.34 -1.21 3.47
CA LEU A 77 -20.95 -0.35 2.44
C LEU A 77 -21.94 0.67 3.01
N SER A 78 -21.68 1.21 4.20
CA SER A 78 -22.37 2.44 4.60
C SER A 78 -22.10 3.51 3.54
N GLU A 79 -23.13 4.30 3.20
CA GLU A 79 -23.01 5.42 2.27
C GLU A 79 -21.89 6.39 2.72
N GLU A 80 -21.70 6.52 4.03
CA GLU A 80 -20.62 7.30 4.63
C GLU A 80 -19.22 6.72 4.33
N SER A 81 -19.05 5.41 4.41
CA SER A 81 -17.79 4.74 4.06
C SER A 81 -17.44 4.91 2.58
N LEU A 82 -18.45 4.88 1.69
CA LEU A 82 -18.26 5.15 0.27
C LEU A 82 -17.81 6.59 0.02
N ARG A 83 -18.47 7.56 0.66
CA ARG A 83 -18.06 8.99 0.59
C ARG A 83 -16.63 9.19 1.09
N LEU A 84 -16.24 8.51 2.17
CA LEU A 84 -14.89 8.59 2.71
C LEU A 84 -13.85 8.06 1.70
N VAL A 85 -14.14 6.96 1.01
CA VAL A 85 -13.22 6.38 0.02
C VAL A 85 -13.14 7.25 -1.23
N GLU A 86 -14.24 7.87 -1.65
CA GLU A 86 -14.25 8.87 -2.73
C GLU A 86 -13.39 10.09 -2.38
N LEU A 87 -13.56 10.68 -1.19
CA LEU A 87 -12.72 11.79 -0.73
C LEU A 87 -11.23 11.41 -0.70
N ARG A 88 -10.89 10.19 -0.25
CA ARG A 88 -9.50 9.70 -0.29
C ARG A 88 -8.99 9.51 -1.72
N GLN A 89 -9.85 9.05 -2.63
CA GLN A 89 -9.52 8.92 -4.05
C GLN A 89 -9.23 10.28 -4.67
N ASP A 90 -10.00 11.32 -4.30
CA ASP A 90 -9.79 12.69 -4.78
C ASP A 90 -8.46 13.25 -4.29
N VAL A 91 -8.15 13.13 -2.98
CA VAL A 91 -6.83 13.50 -2.42
C VAL A 91 -5.71 12.81 -3.18
N ARG A 92 -5.81 11.48 -3.37
CA ARG A 92 -4.83 10.70 -4.12
C ARG A 92 -4.66 11.22 -5.54
N THR A 93 -5.76 11.52 -6.22
CA THR A 93 -5.77 12.05 -7.59
C THR A 93 -5.06 13.40 -7.68
N HIS A 94 -5.35 14.33 -6.77
CA HIS A 94 -4.66 15.63 -6.72
C HIS A 94 -3.15 15.48 -6.51
N ILE A 95 -2.71 14.57 -5.62
CA ILE A 95 -1.28 14.30 -5.40
C ILE A 95 -0.64 13.72 -6.66
N LEU A 96 -1.27 12.71 -7.27
CA LEU A 96 -0.72 12.02 -8.44
C LEU A 96 -0.71 12.89 -9.71
N SER A 97 -1.62 13.87 -9.81
CA SER A 97 -1.65 14.88 -10.88
C SER A 97 -0.74 16.09 -10.61
N GLY A 98 -0.04 16.14 -9.46
CA GLY A 98 0.85 17.24 -9.09
C GLY A 98 0.17 18.49 -8.52
N ARG A 99 -1.15 18.45 -8.26
CA ARG A 99 -1.91 19.56 -7.66
C ARG A 99 -1.85 19.50 -6.13
N ILE A 100 -0.66 19.68 -5.58
CA ILE A 100 -0.38 19.40 -4.16
C ILE A 100 -1.09 20.39 -3.22
N ASP A 101 -1.16 21.67 -3.57
CA ASP A 101 -1.84 22.66 -2.71
C ASP A 101 -3.36 22.39 -2.61
N GLU A 102 -4.00 21.93 -3.69
CA GLU A 102 -5.40 21.50 -3.67
C GLU A 102 -5.59 20.27 -2.76
N ALA A 103 -4.65 19.30 -2.81
CA ALA A 103 -4.66 18.15 -1.92
C ALA A 103 -4.54 18.56 -0.44
N ILE A 104 -3.67 19.54 -0.12
CA ILE A 104 -3.52 20.05 1.25
C ILE A 104 -4.82 20.72 1.73
N THR A 105 -5.47 21.52 0.87
CA THR A 105 -6.75 22.16 1.19
C THR A 105 -7.82 21.10 1.49
N LEU A 106 -7.98 20.12 0.59
CA LEU A 106 -8.93 19.02 0.78
C LEU A 106 -8.64 18.21 2.06
N LEU A 107 -7.36 17.96 2.38
CA LEU A 107 -6.96 17.32 3.63
C LEU A 107 -7.35 18.15 4.86
N ASN A 108 -7.15 19.46 4.85
CA ASN A 108 -7.53 20.30 5.99
C ASN A 108 -9.05 20.38 6.16
N ASP A 109 -9.80 20.38 5.05
CA ASP A 109 -11.26 20.48 5.06
C ASP A 109 -11.92 19.18 5.54
N HIS A 110 -11.44 18.02 5.08
CA HIS A 110 -12.10 16.72 5.30
C HIS A 110 -11.35 15.80 6.29
N PHE A 111 -10.05 16.00 6.48
CA PHE A 111 -9.18 15.14 7.29
C PHE A 111 -8.21 15.95 8.20
N PRO A 112 -8.68 16.94 8.97
CA PRO A 112 -7.79 17.87 9.69
C PRO A 112 -6.83 17.18 10.66
N ALA A 113 -7.22 16.03 11.23
CA ALA A 113 -6.39 15.24 12.14
C ALA A 113 -5.14 14.61 11.49
N VAL A 114 -5.05 14.59 10.16
CA VAL A 114 -3.90 14.02 9.43
C VAL A 114 -2.68 14.92 9.52
N LEU A 115 -2.89 16.22 9.41
CA LEU A 115 -1.81 17.22 9.44
C LEU A 115 -1.69 17.93 10.80
N CYS A 116 -2.64 17.72 11.71
CA CYS A 116 -2.60 18.27 13.07
C CYS A 116 -1.49 17.63 13.92
N GLN A 117 -0.71 18.45 14.64
CA GLN A 117 0.40 18.00 15.50
C GLN A 117 -0.05 17.54 16.90
N ASP A 118 -1.31 17.72 17.25
CA ASP A 118 -1.84 17.43 18.59
C ASP A 118 -2.23 15.96 18.70
N GLY A 119 -1.29 15.09 19.10
CA GLY A 119 -1.60 13.72 19.47
C GLY A 119 -0.46 12.73 19.33
N GLU A 120 0.10 12.36 20.48
CA GLU A 120 0.97 11.20 20.73
C GLU A 120 2.24 11.11 19.88
N THR A 121 3.33 11.66 20.42
CA THR A 121 4.69 11.16 20.18
C THR A 121 4.79 9.72 20.74
N LEU A 122 4.22 8.75 20.03
CA LEU A 122 4.75 7.39 20.12
C LEU A 122 6.13 7.43 19.50
N SER A 123 7.13 7.58 20.35
CA SER A 123 8.56 7.45 20.06
C SER A 123 8.82 6.06 19.47
N GLN A 124 8.57 5.89 18.18
CA GLN A 124 9.23 4.87 17.42
C GLN A 124 10.46 5.53 16.82
N ASP A 125 11.60 5.36 17.51
CA ASP A 125 12.93 5.48 16.93
C ASP A 125 12.98 4.58 15.69
N ARG A 126 12.63 5.15 14.54
CA ARG A 126 12.89 4.54 13.25
C ARG A 126 13.89 5.42 12.57
N THR A 127 15.13 4.93 12.57
CA THR A 127 16.15 5.45 11.68
C THR A 127 15.60 5.44 10.24
N PRO A 128 15.87 6.48 9.43
CA PRO A 128 15.58 6.41 8.01
C PRO A 128 16.35 5.21 7.46
N SER A 129 15.65 4.12 7.12
CA SER A 129 16.29 2.93 6.55
C SER A 129 16.74 3.30 5.14
N PRO A 130 18.05 3.35 4.86
CA PRO A 130 18.58 3.76 3.58
C PRO A 130 18.59 2.53 2.66
N ALA A 131 17.43 1.96 2.38
CA ALA A 131 17.32 1.12 1.20
C ALA A 131 17.58 2.03 -0.01
N SER A 132 18.73 1.84 -0.67
CA SER A 132 19.18 2.65 -1.79
C SER A 132 18.05 2.86 -2.81
N GLY A 133 17.58 4.10 -2.96
CA GLY A 133 16.48 4.46 -3.85
C GLY A 133 15.08 4.61 -3.21
N SER A 134 14.94 4.53 -1.88
CA SER A 134 13.69 4.87 -1.18
C SER A 134 13.64 6.37 -0.86
N PHE A 135 12.50 7.02 -1.10
CA PHE A 135 12.29 8.42 -0.68
C PHE A 135 12.21 8.54 0.85
N LEU A 136 12.54 9.73 1.37
CA LEU A 136 12.70 9.96 2.80
C LEU A 136 11.35 9.83 3.54
N TYR A 137 11.38 9.14 4.69
CA TYR A 137 10.23 8.95 5.59
C TYR A 137 8.91 8.49 4.97
N VAL A 138 8.89 7.86 3.78
CA VAL A 138 7.66 7.39 3.09
C VAL A 138 6.78 6.50 3.96
N ARG A 139 7.37 5.78 4.93
CA ARG A 139 6.63 4.90 5.86
C ARG A 139 6.23 5.57 7.17
N SER A 140 6.68 6.80 7.42
CA SER A 140 6.32 7.53 8.64
C SER A 140 4.92 8.14 8.48
N LEU A 141 4.09 7.95 9.50
CA LEU A 141 2.72 8.48 9.57
C LEU A 141 2.63 9.67 10.55
N GLN A 142 3.78 10.24 10.93
CA GLN A 142 3.81 11.42 11.80
C GLN A 142 3.38 12.68 11.02
N PRO A 143 2.46 13.50 11.54
CA PRO A 143 1.92 14.68 10.85
C PRO A 143 3.00 15.62 10.29
N ILE A 144 4.12 15.77 11.01
CA ILE A 144 5.22 16.63 10.60
C ILE A 144 5.95 16.11 9.35
N HIS A 145 6.12 14.78 9.22
CA HIS A 145 6.70 14.16 8.03
C HIS A 145 5.72 14.20 6.86
N LEU A 146 4.43 13.97 7.10
CA LEU A 146 3.39 14.08 6.07
C LEU A 146 3.35 15.49 5.47
N PHE A 147 3.32 16.50 6.33
CA PHE A 147 3.27 17.89 5.90
C PHE A 147 4.55 18.30 5.15
N LEU A 148 5.73 17.93 5.67
CA LEU A 148 6.98 18.29 5.01
C LEU A 148 7.14 17.58 3.67
N ASN A 149 6.81 16.28 3.57
CA ASN A 149 6.83 15.56 2.30
C ASN A 149 5.88 16.15 1.26
N LEU A 150 4.68 16.58 1.65
CA LEU A 150 3.77 17.32 0.76
C LEU A 150 4.38 18.66 0.32
N ARG A 151 5.00 19.42 1.22
CA ARG A 151 5.64 20.70 0.86
C ARG A 151 6.87 20.52 -0.05
N VAL A 152 7.66 19.49 0.19
CA VAL A 152 8.76 19.09 -0.71
C VAL A 152 8.21 18.71 -2.08
N GLN A 153 7.12 17.92 -2.14
CA GLN A 153 6.49 17.57 -3.40
C GLN A 153 5.96 18.80 -4.14
N ALA A 154 5.27 19.72 -3.46
CA ALA A 154 4.79 20.96 -4.05
C ALA A 154 5.92 21.80 -4.64
N PHE A 155 7.07 21.88 -3.95
CA PHE A 155 8.25 22.55 -4.46
C PHE A 155 8.85 21.85 -5.69
N ILE A 156 8.92 20.52 -5.69
CA ILE A 156 9.34 19.74 -6.87
C ILE A 156 8.42 20.03 -8.06
N GLU A 157 7.10 20.04 -7.86
CA GLU A 157 6.14 20.37 -8.91
C GLU A 157 6.30 21.81 -9.42
N ALA A 158 6.66 22.76 -8.55
CA ALA A 158 6.94 24.14 -8.95
C ALA A 158 8.24 24.29 -9.77
N ILE A 159 9.23 23.42 -9.55
CA ILE A 159 10.50 23.43 -10.29
C ILE A 159 10.37 22.80 -11.67
N ARG A 160 9.42 21.89 -11.88
CA ARG A 160 9.26 21.15 -13.14
C ARG A 160 9.17 22.10 -14.33
N THR A 161 9.89 21.73 -15.39
CA THR A 161 9.80 22.39 -16.69
C THR A 161 9.02 21.56 -17.69
N VAL A 162 9.01 20.23 -17.49
CA VAL A 162 8.26 19.28 -18.31
C VAL A 162 7.08 18.75 -17.49
N PRO A 163 5.83 19.01 -17.90
CA PRO A 163 4.66 18.44 -17.24
C PRO A 163 4.70 16.91 -17.27
N LEU A 164 4.45 16.29 -16.12
CA LEU A 164 4.30 14.84 -16.01
C LEU A 164 2.80 14.50 -15.97
N PRO A 165 2.19 14.12 -17.10
CA PRO A 165 0.76 13.83 -17.17
C PRO A 165 0.44 12.55 -16.41
N TYR A 166 -0.70 12.55 -15.72
CA TYR A 166 -1.23 11.36 -15.08
C TYR A 166 -2.64 11.09 -15.63
N PRO A 167 -2.84 9.97 -16.36
CA PRO A 167 -4.11 9.69 -17.00
C PRO A 167 -5.16 9.29 -15.96
N HIS A 168 -6.22 10.08 -15.86
CA HIS A 168 -7.39 9.76 -15.06
C HIS A 168 -8.66 9.78 -15.93
N PRO A 169 -9.60 8.84 -15.71
CA PRO A 169 -10.86 8.79 -16.46
C PRO A 169 -11.91 9.85 -16.07
N CYS A 170 -11.64 10.72 -15.10
CA CYS A 170 -12.35 11.98 -14.85
C CYS A 170 -11.26 13.05 -14.71
N THR A 171 -11.22 14.14 -15.46
CA THR A 171 -12.30 15.02 -15.90
C THR A 171 -11.85 15.68 -17.20
N THR A 172 -12.73 15.73 -18.20
CA THR A 172 -12.74 16.79 -19.21
C THR A 172 -13.04 18.11 -18.53
N THR A 173 -12.03 18.71 -17.92
CA THR A 173 -11.94 20.15 -17.74
C THR A 173 -10.51 20.50 -18.07
N SER A 174 -10.34 20.99 -19.29
CA SER A 174 -9.28 21.90 -19.68
C SER A 174 -9.21 23.06 -18.70
N SER A 175 -8.59 22.79 -17.54
CA SER A 175 -7.94 23.79 -16.72
C SER A 175 -6.47 23.44 -16.85
N GLU A 176 -5.90 23.84 -17.98
CA GLU A 176 -4.49 24.12 -18.09
C GLU A 176 -4.09 24.92 -16.85
N SER A 177 -3.45 24.26 -15.88
CA SER A 177 -2.52 24.92 -14.98
C SER A 177 -1.20 25.15 -15.70
N SER A 178 -1.28 25.59 -16.97
CA SER A 178 -0.20 26.30 -17.60
C SER A 178 -0.01 27.57 -16.77
N PRO A 179 1.21 27.92 -16.34
CA PRO A 179 1.43 29.23 -15.76
C PRO A 179 0.89 30.26 -16.74
N PRO A 180 0.23 31.35 -16.27
CA PRO A 180 -0.24 32.39 -17.17
C PRO A 180 0.95 32.81 -18.08
N PRO A 181 0.72 33.00 -19.39
CA PRO A 181 1.79 33.13 -20.39
C PRO A 181 2.57 34.45 -20.29
N ASN A 182 2.60 35.07 -19.11
CA ASN A 182 3.13 36.42 -18.89
C ASN A 182 3.67 36.61 -17.45
N ARG A 183 4.27 35.59 -16.83
CA ARG A 183 5.13 35.82 -15.66
C ARG A 183 6.53 36.13 -16.14
N ASP A 184 7.07 37.24 -15.65
CA ASP A 184 8.48 37.57 -15.82
C ASP A 184 9.32 36.37 -15.32
N PRO A 185 10.22 35.80 -16.14
CA PRO A 185 11.08 34.70 -15.74
C PRO A 185 11.84 34.97 -14.42
N GLU A 186 12.18 36.23 -14.15
CA GLU A 186 12.85 36.63 -12.91
C GLU A 186 11.91 36.59 -11.71
N GLU A 187 10.63 36.93 -11.88
CA GLU A 187 9.62 36.81 -10.83
C GLU A 187 9.36 35.35 -10.47
N HIS A 188 9.32 34.47 -11.47
CA HIS A 188 9.18 33.02 -11.24
C HIS A 188 10.38 32.45 -10.48
N LYS A 189 11.62 32.80 -10.86
CA LYS A 189 12.82 32.39 -10.11
C LYS A 189 12.81 32.91 -8.68
N PHE A 190 12.44 34.18 -8.49
CA PHE A 190 12.32 34.76 -7.15
C PHE A 190 11.30 34.00 -6.30
N HIS A 191 10.16 33.65 -6.88
CA HIS A 191 9.15 32.83 -6.22
C HIS A 191 9.71 31.46 -5.78
N LEU A 192 10.43 30.76 -6.66
CA LEU A 192 11.06 29.48 -6.33
C LEU A 192 12.08 29.60 -5.19
N ILE A 193 12.89 30.66 -5.18
CA ILE A 193 13.83 30.95 -4.09
C ILE A 193 13.08 31.19 -2.77
N GLN A 194 11.96 31.92 -2.81
CA GLN A 194 11.14 32.13 -1.61
C GLN A 194 10.54 30.81 -1.10
N LEU A 195 10.07 29.92 -1.99
CA LEU A 195 9.58 28.60 -1.61
C LEU A 195 10.69 27.75 -0.97
N ALA A 196 11.88 27.72 -1.58
CA ALA A 196 13.04 27.02 -1.03
C ALA A 196 13.39 27.53 0.39
N ARG A 197 13.41 28.85 0.60
CA ARG A 197 13.68 29.45 1.92
C ARG A 197 12.64 29.04 2.97
N LYS A 198 11.35 29.04 2.61
CA LYS A 198 10.28 28.59 3.50
C LYS A 198 10.44 27.11 3.86
N LEU A 199 10.79 26.28 2.89
CA LEU A 199 10.97 24.84 3.08
C LEU A 199 12.15 24.53 4.02
N VAL A 200 13.28 25.20 3.84
CA VAL A 200 14.44 25.10 4.75
C VAL A 200 14.09 25.59 6.16
N ALA A 201 13.31 26.66 6.29
CA ALA A 201 12.87 27.14 7.60
C ALA A 201 11.99 26.11 8.32
N LEU A 202 11.07 25.45 7.60
CA LEU A 202 10.25 24.35 8.14
C LEU A 202 11.12 23.17 8.60
N ALA A 203 12.06 22.72 7.77
CA ALA A 203 12.98 21.64 8.16
C ALA A 203 13.82 22.00 9.39
N LYS A 204 14.31 23.24 9.50
CA LYS A 204 15.07 23.70 10.68
C LYS A 204 14.23 23.79 11.96
N SER A 205 12.91 23.96 11.82
CA SER A 205 11.98 24.02 12.96
C SER A 205 11.58 22.65 13.51
N LEU A 206 12.01 21.54 12.89
CA LEU A 206 11.69 20.20 13.38
C LEU A 206 12.28 19.99 14.79
N PRO A 207 11.56 19.32 15.71
CA PRO A 207 12.02 19.11 17.08
C PRO A 207 13.20 18.13 17.16
N ASN A 208 13.18 17.07 16.35
CA ASN A 208 14.18 16.01 16.36
C ASN A 208 15.42 16.38 15.52
N PRO A 209 16.64 16.38 16.10
CA PRO A 209 17.87 16.68 15.35
C PRO A 209 18.17 15.69 14.21
N VAL A 210 17.80 14.41 14.34
CA VAL A 210 18.05 13.39 13.30
C VAL A 210 17.18 13.66 12.07
N ASP A 211 15.91 14.03 12.30
CA ASP A 211 15.01 14.40 11.22
C ASP A 211 15.48 15.69 10.53
N ARG A 212 15.96 16.68 11.30
CA ARG A 212 16.57 17.90 10.73
C ARG A 212 17.71 17.58 9.78
N GLN A 213 18.64 16.71 10.19
CA GLN A 213 19.77 16.33 9.34
C GLN A 213 19.31 15.60 8.08
N SER A 214 18.40 14.63 8.22
CA SER A 214 17.91 13.82 7.10
C SER A 214 17.18 14.67 6.06
N TYR A 215 16.34 15.60 6.50
CA TYR A 215 15.68 16.55 5.60
C TYR A 215 16.65 17.58 5.03
N ASP A 216 17.69 18.01 5.75
CA ASP A 216 18.70 18.93 5.18
C ASP A 216 19.40 18.29 3.98
N GLU A 217 19.79 17.00 4.09
CA GLU A 217 20.37 16.23 2.99
C GLU A 217 19.40 16.10 1.78
N GLU A 218 18.14 15.75 2.02
CA GLU A 218 17.12 15.67 0.96
C GLU A 218 16.89 17.05 0.30
N LEU A 219 16.75 18.10 1.10
CA LEU A 219 16.52 19.45 0.62
C LEU A 219 17.69 19.99 -0.19
N ASN A 220 18.94 19.64 0.15
CA ASN A 220 20.10 19.99 -0.65
C ASN A 220 20.01 19.37 -2.06
N CYS A 221 19.55 18.12 -2.18
CA CYS A 221 19.30 17.51 -3.50
C CYS A 221 18.16 18.20 -4.26
N VAL A 222 17.01 18.44 -3.59
CA VAL A 222 15.83 19.00 -4.24
C VAL A 222 16.03 20.46 -4.64
N ILE A 223 16.64 21.28 -3.78
CA ILE A 223 16.94 22.69 -4.08
C ILE A 223 18.03 22.80 -5.15
N GLY A 224 18.97 21.84 -5.19
CA GLY A 224 19.99 21.75 -6.25
C GLY A 224 19.41 21.64 -7.67
N LEU A 225 18.17 21.16 -7.82
CA LEU A 225 17.46 21.13 -9.11
C LEU A 225 17.29 22.52 -9.74
N LEU A 226 17.23 23.59 -8.95
CA LEU A 226 17.12 24.97 -9.45
C LEU A 226 18.32 25.40 -10.30
N GLY A 227 19.48 24.74 -10.14
CA GLY A 227 20.67 25.02 -10.95
C GLY A 227 20.60 24.45 -12.37
N TYR A 228 19.64 23.58 -12.66
CA TYR A 228 19.51 22.93 -13.96
C TYR A 228 18.48 23.68 -14.83
N PRO A 229 18.80 23.98 -16.10
CA PRO A 229 17.83 24.52 -17.05
C PRO A 229 16.64 23.57 -17.29
N ILE A 230 16.93 22.25 -17.28
CA ILE A 230 15.94 21.17 -17.40
C ILE A 230 16.19 20.22 -16.20
N PRO A 231 15.46 20.41 -15.09
CA PRO A 231 15.59 19.60 -13.87
C PRO A 231 15.41 18.08 -14.09
N GLU A 232 14.64 17.69 -15.09
CA GLU A 232 14.30 16.31 -15.42
C GLU A 232 15.49 15.50 -15.97
N GLU A 233 16.54 16.16 -16.46
CA GLU A 233 17.78 15.51 -16.93
C GLU A 233 18.87 15.43 -15.84
N SER A 234 18.55 15.90 -14.64
CA SER A 234 19.48 15.94 -13.51
C SER A 234 19.88 14.55 -13.01
N SER A 235 21.04 14.44 -12.34
CA SER A 235 21.44 13.24 -11.60
C SER A 235 20.43 12.84 -10.51
N VAL A 236 19.65 13.81 -10.01
CA VAL A 236 18.60 13.60 -9.01
C VAL A 236 17.19 13.63 -9.62
N ALA A 237 17.06 13.39 -10.93
CA ALA A 237 15.78 13.35 -11.65
C ALA A 237 14.76 12.35 -11.07
N ASN A 238 15.19 11.35 -10.30
CA ASN A 238 14.30 10.41 -9.60
C ASN A 238 13.27 11.12 -8.69
N TYR A 239 13.60 12.28 -8.12
CA TYR A 239 12.64 13.09 -7.35
C TYR A 239 11.48 13.61 -8.20
N LEU A 240 11.70 13.82 -9.51
CA LEU A 240 10.70 14.25 -10.48
C LEU A 240 9.95 13.07 -11.13
N SER A 241 10.11 11.84 -10.64
CA SER A 241 9.39 10.68 -11.18
C SER A 241 7.96 10.55 -10.62
N GLN A 242 7.09 9.83 -11.34
CA GLN A 242 5.75 9.48 -10.85
C GLN A 242 5.81 8.65 -9.56
N LYS A 243 6.86 7.84 -9.40
CA LYS A 243 7.10 6.99 -8.23
C LYS A 243 7.13 7.80 -6.93
N ARG A 244 7.62 9.04 -6.95
CA ARG A 244 7.60 9.90 -5.76
C ARG A 244 6.19 10.36 -5.41
N ARG A 245 5.39 10.78 -6.42
CA ARG A 245 3.98 11.15 -6.22
C ARG A 245 3.18 9.99 -5.63
N GLU A 246 3.39 8.77 -6.15
CA GLU A 246 2.79 7.54 -5.64
C GLU A 246 3.17 7.29 -4.18
N ALA A 247 4.46 7.38 -3.85
CA ALA A 247 4.95 7.18 -2.48
C ALA A 247 4.32 8.17 -1.48
N VAL A 248 4.21 9.46 -1.85
CA VAL A 248 3.55 10.48 -1.02
C VAL A 248 2.04 10.22 -0.91
N ALA A 249 1.38 9.85 -2.02
CA ALA A 249 -0.04 9.53 -2.01
C ALA A 249 -0.37 8.31 -1.15
N ASP A 250 0.46 7.26 -1.20
CA ASP A 250 0.32 6.06 -0.37
C ASP A 250 0.55 6.38 1.11
N GLN A 251 1.56 7.21 1.41
CA GLN A 251 1.86 7.69 2.75
C GLN A 251 0.67 8.46 3.35
N ILE A 252 0.11 9.41 2.59
CA ILE A 252 -1.05 10.19 3.02
C ILE A 252 -2.30 9.33 3.18
N ASN A 253 -2.58 8.43 2.23
CA ASN A 253 -3.70 7.51 2.34
C ASN A 253 -3.62 6.63 3.60
N SER A 254 -2.42 6.10 3.89
CA SER A 254 -2.15 5.32 5.10
C SER A 254 -2.37 6.13 6.37
N ALA A 255 -2.02 7.42 6.36
CA ALA A 255 -2.23 8.32 7.49
C ALA A 255 -3.71 8.66 7.69
N ILE A 256 -4.47 8.91 6.62
CA ILE A 256 -5.93 9.11 6.69
C ILE A 256 -6.59 7.88 7.33
N LEU A 257 -6.23 6.68 6.87
CA LEU A 257 -6.75 5.44 7.45
C LEU A 257 -6.46 5.35 8.95
N LEU A 258 -5.21 5.59 9.37
CA LEU A 258 -4.82 5.55 10.78
C LEU A 258 -5.62 6.57 11.62
N ARG A 259 -5.80 7.80 11.13
CA ARG A 259 -6.48 8.88 11.87
C ARG A 259 -7.99 8.73 11.91
N THR A 260 -8.57 8.00 10.97
CA THR A 260 -10.00 7.67 10.94
C THR A 260 -10.33 6.38 11.70
N GLY A 261 -9.38 5.80 12.43
CA GLY A 261 -9.57 4.59 13.25
C GLY A 261 -9.46 3.27 12.46
N HIS A 262 -9.01 3.33 11.21
CA HIS A 262 -8.78 2.16 10.37
C HIS A 262 -7.31 1.72 10.44
N ARG A 263 -7.02 0.50 9.99
CA ARG A 263 -5.64 0.03 9.82
C ARG A 263 -5.01 0.72 8.60
N SER A 264 -3.73 1.04 8.69
CA SER A 264 -3.00 1.65 7.57
C SER A 264 -2.67 0.68 6.43
N VAL A 265 -2.86 -0.63 6.67
CA VAL A 265 -2.58 -1.72 5.74
C VAL A 265 -3.76 -2.68 5.76
N SER A 266 -4.18 -3.13 4.58
CA SER A 266 -5.29 -4.07 4.44
C SER A 266 -4.96 -5.45 5.03
N GLN A 267 -5.99 -6.24 5.32
CA GLN A 267 -5.80 -7.59 5.85
C GLN A 267 -5.04 -8.49 4.87
N ILE A 268 -5.35 -8.43 3.57
CA ILE A 268 -4.69 -9.28 2.57
C ILE A 268 -3.20 -8.94 2.43
N GLU A 269 -2.84 -7.65 2.48
CA GLU A 269 -1.44 -7.22 2.45
C GLU A 269 -0.71 -7.66 3.71
N LEU A 270 -1.35 -7.56 4.86
CA LEU A 270 -0.79 -7.99 6.13
C LEU A 270 -0.54 -9.51 6.16
N CYS A 271 -1.54 -10.31 5.75
CA CYS A 271 -1.39 -11.76 5.59
C CYS A 271 -0.28 -12.10 4.60
N THR A 272 -0.20 -11.40 3.47
CA THR A 272 0.86 -11.61 2.47
C THR A 272 2.24 -11.34 3.09
N ARG A 273 2.42 -10.23 3.80
CA ARG A 273 3.68 -9.89 4.48
C ARG A 273 4.07 -10.95 5.51
N TYR A 274 3.12 -11.36 6.36
CA TYR A 274 3.37 -12.41 7.36
C TYR A 274 3.75 -13.73 6.70
N ASN A 275 3.00 -14.14 5.68
CA ASN A 275 3.26 -15.39 4.98
C ASN A 275 4.62 -15.37 4.28
N SER A 276 4.99 -14.27 3.62
CA SER A 276 6.31 -14.16 2.99
C SER A 276 7.46 -14.29 3.99
N VAL A 277 7.35 -13.66 5.17
CA VAL A 277 8.39 -13.73 6.21
C VAL A 277 8.43 -15.11 6.86
N ILE A 278 7.27 -15.68 7.22
CA ILE A 278 7.22 -17.03 7.78
C ILE A 278 7.80 -18.02 6.77
N TRP A 279 7.45 -17.90 5.48
CA TRP A 279 7.97 -18.76 4.44
C TRP A 279 9.49 -18.65 4.27
N SER A 280 10.04 -17.43 4.32
CA SER A 280 11.50 -17.26 4.27
C SER A 280 12.18 -17.93 5.47
N PHE A 281 11.63 -17.80 6.68
CA PHE A 281 12.16 -18.50 7.85
C PHE A 281 12.06 -20.02 7.73
N LEU A 282 10.95 -20.55 7.20
CA LEU A 282 10.81 -22.00 6.97
C LEU A 282 11.85 -22.52 5.97
N HIS A 283 12.17 -21.72 4.94
CA HIS A 283 13.22 -22.01 3.97
C HIS A 283 14.60 -22.03 4.64
N ASP A 284 14.96 -20.95 5.34
CA ASP A 284 16.27 -20.78 5.98
C ASP A 284 16.53 -21.83 7.07
N LEU A 285 15.48 -22.24 7.80
CA LEU A 285 15.55 -23.26 8.84
C LEU A 285 15.40 -24.70 8.30
N HIS A 286 15.25 -24.87 6.98
CA HIS A 286 15.03 -26.15 6.32
C HIS A 286 13.95 -27.02 6.99
N ILE A 287 12.85 -26.39 7.42
CA ILE A 287 11.76 -27.09 8.10
C ILE A 287 11.03 -27.99 7.11
N ARG A 288 10.86 -29.26 7.47
CA ARG A 288 10.19 -30.25 6.62
C ARG A 288 8.71 -29.90 6.45
N LEU A 289 8.27 -29.83 5.20
CA LEU A 289 6.89 -29.55 4.87
C LEU A 289 5.98 -30.74 5.24
N PRO A 290 4.75 -30.48 5.70
CA PRO A 290 3.78 -31.54 5.95
C PRO A 290 3.49 -32.33 4.66
N PRO A 291 3.26 -33.66 4.77
CA PRO A 291 2.81 -34.50 3.65
C PRO A 291 1.59 -33.91 2.94
N VAL A 292 1.44 -34.17 1.64
CA VAL A 292 0.32 -33.62 0.84
C VAL A 292 -1.04 -33.94 1.45
N GLU A 293 -1.17 -35.12 2.05
CA GLU A 293 -2.39 -35.64 2.69
C GLU A 293 -2.82 -34.86 3.94
N SER A 294 -1.89 -34.18 4.63
CA SER A 294 -2.19 -33.36 5.81
C SER A 294 -2.35 -31.88 5.50
N ARG A 295 -2.29 -31.49 4.22
CA ARG A 295 -2.49 -30.11 3.79
C ARG A 295 -3.99 -29.81 3.63
N PRO A 296 -4.42 -28.59 3.99
CA PRO A 296 -5.79 -28.16 3.70
C PRO A 296 -6.09 -28.22 2.19
N PRO A 297 -7.34 -28.51 1.81
CA PRO A 297 -7.75 -28.55 0.40
C PRO A 297 -7.46 -27.22 -0.30
N GLY A 298 -6.90 -27.29 -1.51
CA GLY A 298 -6.57 -26.12 -2.32
C GLY A 298 -5.22 -25.46 -2.03
N VAL A 299 -4.49 -25.88 -0.99
CA VAL A 299 -3.15 -25.33 -0.67
C VAL A 299 -2.09 -26.02 -1.54
N ARG A 300 -1.53 -25.27 -2.50
CA ARG A 300 -0.39 -25.70 -3.33
C ARG A 300 0.89 -25.03 -2.87
N ILE A 301 1.99 -25.78 -2.88
CA ILE A 301 3.33 -25.26 -2.59
C ILE A 301 3.90 -24.69 -3.89
N PRO A 302 4.52 -23.48 -3.86
CA PRO A 302 5.23 -22.96 -5.02
C PRO A 302 6.27 -23.97 -5.50
N LEU A 303 6.27 -24.29 -6.79
CA LEU A 303 7.23 -25.23 -7.38
C LEU A 303 8.64 -24.63 -7.34
N ALA A 304 9.62 -25.40 -6.87
CA ALA A 304 11.03 -25.10 -7.09
C ALA A 304 11.28 -25.12 -8.61
N GLY A 305 12.01 -24.13 -9.13
CA GLY A 305 12.22 -23.99 -10.56
C GLY A 305 12.84 -25.26 -11.17
N SER A 306 12.11 -25.93 -12.06
CA SER A 306 12.74 -26.78 -13.07
C SER A 306 13.42 -25.84 -14.07
N SER A 307 14.74 -25.73 -14.00
CA SER A 307 15.52 -25.15 -15.10
C SER A 307 15.30 -26.02 -16.33
N GLY A 308 14.90 -25.37 -17.43
CA GLY A 308 14.44 -25.99 -18.65
C GLY A 308 15.34 -27.11 -19.20
N GLY A 309 14.67 -28.13 -19.73
CA GLY A 309 15.23 -29.14 -20.58
C GLY A 309 14.08 -29.89 -21.26
N ASP A 310 13.79 -29.52 -22.51
CA ASP A 310 12.95 -30.28 -23.43
C ASP A 310 13.30 -31.78 -23.39
N LYS A 311 12.35 -32.63 -22.97
CA LYS A 311 12.18 -33.99 -23.54
C LYS A 311 10.70 -34.43 -23.49
N GLN A 312 10.22 -34.73 -24.69
CA GLN A 312 8.96 -35.40 -25.04
C GLN A 312 8.81 -36.78 -24.34
N PRO A 313 7.58 -37.34 -24.19
CA PRO A 313 7.30 -38.34 -23.17
C PRO A 313 7.69 -39.74 -23.63
N THR A 314 8.33 -40.49 -22.75
CA THR A 314 8.44 -41.95 -22.87
C THR A 314 7.98 -42.63 -21.60
N SER A 315 7.12 -43.60 -21.81
CA SER A 315 6.41 -44.45 -20.88
C SER A 315 7.28 -45.46 -20.12
N ILE A 316 6.74 -45.91 -18.98
CA ILE A 316 6.86 -47.24 -18.32
C ILE A 316 7.66 -47.30 -16.99
N ALA A 317 6.89 -47.71 -15.98
CA ALA A 317 7.16 -48.57 -14.80
C ALA A 317 7.82 -48.03 -13.52
N HIS A 318 7.00 -48.05 -12.46
CA HIS A 318 7.22 -48.53 -11.10
C HIS A 318 8.65 -48.64 -10.56
N GLY A 319 8.92 -47.81 -9.54
CA GLY A 319 9.98 -48.00 -8.56
C GLY A 319 9.79 -47.00 -7.42
N SER A 320 9.45 -47.50 -6.24
CA SER A 320 9.23 -46.75 -5.00
C SER A 320 10.54 -46.20 -4.43
N GLU A 321 10.66 -44.88 -4.33
CA GLU A 321 11.52 -44.19 -3.36
C GLU A 321 10.74 -43.03 -2.72
N PRO A 322 10.82 -42.81 -1.39
CA PRO A 322 10.19 -41.65 -0.77
C PRO A 322 11.07 -40.44 -1.11
N GLU A 323 10.67 -39.68 -2.14
CA GLU A 323 11.33 -38.43 -2.49
C GLU A 323 11.52 -37.58 -1.22
N SER A 324 12.79 -37.31 -0.93
CA SER A 324 13.23 -36.53 0.22
C SER A 324 12.46 -35.22 0.26
N ILE A 325 11.73 -35.01 1.36
CA ILE A 325 10.94 -33.82 1.63
C ILE A 325 11.86 -32.60 1.56
N GLU A 326 11.87 -31.96 0.38
CA GLU A 326 12.62 -30.75 0.12
C GLU A 326 12.17 -29.67 1.10
N SER A 327 13.14 -28.98 1.70
CA SER A 327 12.91 -27.71 2.36
C SER A 327 12.12 -26.79 1.42
N PRO A 328 11.19 -25.97 1.94
CA PRO A 328 10.36 -25.13 1.08
C PRO A 328 11.24 -24.27 0.17
N PRO A 329 10.98 -24.18 -1.14
CA PRO A 329 11.75 -23.33 -2.03
C PRO A 329 11.55 -21.85 -1.68
N PRO A 330 12.45 -20.94 -2.09
CA PRO A 330 12.23 -19.52 -1.87
C PRO A 330 10.90 -19.09 -2.52
N PHE A 331 10.08 -18.35 -1.76
CA PHE A 331 8.80 -17.87 -2.26
C PHE A 331 9.01 -16.75 -3.27
N ASP A 332 8.53 -16.97 -4.49
CA ASP A 332 8.48 -15.97 -5.54
C ASP A 332 7.02 -15.76 -5.94
N LEU A 333 6.48 -14.60 -5.59
CA LEU A 333 5.08 -14.24 -5.85
C LEU A 333 4.77 -14.27 -7.36
N ASN A 334 5.71 -13.83 -8.21
CA ASN A 334 5.45 -13.78 -9.66
C ASN A 334 5.37 -15.18 -10.26
N LYS A 335 6.21 -16.10 -9.79
CA LYS A 335 6.15 -17.52 -10.19
C LYS A 335 4.87 -18.19 -9.67
N PHE A 336 4.48 -17.89 -8.44
CA PHE A 336 3.25 -18.44 -7.86
C PHE A 336 2.00 -18.00 -8.61
N LEU A 337 1.94 -16.75 -9.08
CA LEU A 337 0.80 -16.25 -9.86
C LEU A 337 0.75 -16.77 -11.30
N SER A 338 1.86 -17.32 -11.82
CA SER A 338 1.97 -17.83 -13.19
C SER A 338 1.89 -19.36 -13.31
N SER A 339 1.82 -20.08 -12.19
CA SER A 339 1.73 -21.55 -12.08
C SER A 339 0.29 -22.06 -11.97
#